data_AF-A0A2S0ULX9-F1
#
_entry.id   AF-A0A2S0ULX9-F1
#
_cell.length_a   1.000
_cell.length_b   1.000
_cell.length_c   1.000
_cell.angle_alpha   90.00
_cell.angle_beta   90.00
_cell.angle_gamma   90.00
#
_symmetry.space_group_name_H-M   'P 1'
#
loop_
_entity.id
_entity.type
_entity.pdbx_description
1 polymer ?
#
loop_
_entity_poly.entity_id
_entity_poly.type
_entity_poly.pdbx_seq_one_letter_code
_entity_poly.pdbx_strand_id
1 'polypeptide(L)'
;MHPDLLIIGDSHTAALQEAAVAYGLNSEMLYISGNFWHENQMRPHRGQGISQPHRRGLNRKIIGFNAQIGGSVFRADIPVLASIGYHLGRLAPLFARHGHTPDAAHFAENDGLLFVSDDFLLSYILHHRDSLFRLLRFGAQYAKLTVVAPPMIQTDPVALYFGSRITSALRKHGLTVFDPRDEEDWADRPLPEHLRAPDGVHGNAAYGAEVLDRLSRRGLLSVDPATV
;
A
#
# COMPACT_ATOMS: atom_id res chain seq x y z
N MET A 1 -0.29 21.28 16.67
CA MET A 1 0.00 21.54 15.24
C MET A 1 -0.75 20.46 14.46
N HIS A 2 -1.52 20.83 13.43
CA HIS A 2 -2.23 19.85 12.61
C HIS A 2 -1.27 19.24 11.58
N PRO A 3 -1.35 17.93 11.28
CA PRO A 3 -0.49 17.34 10.27
C PRO A 3 -0.84 17.82 8.86
N ASP A 4 0.18 17.97 8.01
CA ASP A 4 0.03 18.29 6.59
C ASP A 4 -0.27 17.03 5.75
N LEU A 5 0.11 15.86 6.29
CA LEU A 5 0.00 14.57 5.63
C LEU A 5 -0.23 13.45 6.64
N LEU A 6 -1.17 12.56 6.36
CA LEU A 6 -1.34 11.30 7.08
C LEU A 6 -0.86 10.13 6.24
N ILE A 7 -0.09 9.23 6.86
CA ILE A 7 0.42 8.03 6.20
C ILE A 7 -0.06 6.80 6.96
N ILE A 8 -0.62 5.82 6.25
CA ILE A 8 -1.14 4.59 6.86
C ILE A 8 -0.69 3.35 6.09
N GLY A 9 -0.14 2.37 6.78
CA GLY A 9 0.28 1.14 6.13
C GLY A 9 1.26 0.34 6.95
N ASP A 10 2.06 -0.45 6.25
CA ASP A 10 3.09 -1.33 6.80
C ASP A 10 4.50 -0.78 6.54
N SER A 11 5.50 -1.64 6.41
CA SER A 11 6.89 -1.22 6.20
C SER A 11 7.09 -0.50 4.86
N HIS A 12 6.22 -0.70 3.87
CA HIS A 12 6.34 -0.02 2.58
C HIS A 12 5.99 1.48 2.65
N THR A 13 5.39 1.97 3.75
CA THR A 13 5.16 3.41 3.94
C THR A 13 6.31 4.14 4.63
N ALA A 14 7.32 3.42 5.14
CA ALA A 14 8.43 4.04 5.87
C ALA A 14 9.19 5.07 5.02
N ALA A 15 9.49 4.71 3.76
CA ALA A 15 10.13 5.60 2.79
C ALA A 15 9.35 6.91 2.58
N LEU A 16 8.01 6.84 2.53
CA LEU A 16 7.15 8.02 2.35
C LEU A 16 7.20 8.93 3.58
N GLN A 17 7.20 8.36 4.79
CA GLN A 17 7.32 9.11 6.03
C GLN A 17 8.69 9.79 6.15
N GLU A 18 9.77 9.06 5.88
CA GLU A 18 11.12 9.62 5.90
C GLU A 18 11.27 10.78 4.92
N ALA A 19 10.75 10.63 3.70
CA ALA A 19 10.75 11.67 2.69
C ALA A 19 9.89 12.88 3.08
N ALA A 20 8.70 12.66 3.64
CA ALA A 20 7.82 13.74 4.07
C ALA A 20 8.48 14.58 5.17
N VAL A 21 9.12 13.93 6.15
CA VAL A 21 9.89 14.62 7.19
C VAL A 21 11.08 15.38 6.60
N ALA A 22 11.80 14.78 5.64
CA ALA A 22 12.93 15.44 4.97
C ALA A 22 12.50 16.68 4.16
N TYR A 23 11.29 16.68 3.61
CA TYR A 23 10.64 17.85 2.99
C TYR A 23 10.04 18.85 3.99
N GLY A 24 10.28 18.66 5.29
CA GLY A 24 9.78 19.53 6.34
C GLY A 24 8.25 19.50 6.53
N LEU A 25 7.58 18.48 6.00
CA LEU A 25 6.16 18.29 6.21
C LEU A 25 5.91 17.79 7.63
N ASN A 26 4.90 18.36 8.29
CA ASN A 26 4.38 17.82 9.54
C ASN A 26 3.56 16.56 9.23
N SER A 27 4.22 15.43 9.03
CA SER A 27 3.59 14.15 8.66
C SER A 27 3.44 13.21 9.85
N GLU A 28 2.31 12.52 9.92
CA GLU A 28 2.01 11.56 10.98
C GLU A 28 1.69 10.18 10.38
N MET A 29 2.29 9.12 10.96
CA MET A 29 2.17 7.76 10.43
C MET A 29 1.48 6.79 11.40
N LEU A 30 0.40 6.17 10.93
CA LEU A 30 -0.19 5.00 11.56
C LEU A 30 0.41 3.72 10.96
N TYR A 31 1.52 3.26 11.54
CA TYR A 31 2.14 1.99 11.16
C TYR A 31 1.38 0.80 11.74
N ILE A 32 1.02 -0.16 10.91
CA ILE A 32 0.40 -1.43 11.27
C ILE A 32 1.09 -2.53 10.46
N SER A 33 1.68 -3.50 11.17
CA SER A 33 2.35 -4.64 10.52
C SER A 33 1.40 -5.33 9.53
N GLY A 34 1.95 -5.72 8.36
CA GLY A 34 1.27 -6.52 7.34
C GLY A 34 0.41 -7.63 7.92
N ASN A 35 0.93 -8.34 8.93
CA ASN A 35 0.26 -9.44 9.61
C ASN A 35 -1.13 -9.09 10.14
N PHE A 36 -1.31 -7.89 10.69
CA PHE A 36 -2.59 -7.48 11.28
C PHE A 36 -3.63 -7.07 10.23
N TRP A 37 -3.21 -6.74 9.00
CA TRP A 37 -4.12 -6.46 7.90
C TRP A 37 -4.79 -7.72 7.36
N HIS A 38 -4.13 -8.88 7.46
CA HIS A 38 -4.66 -10.16 6.96
C HIS A 38 -5.80 -10.74 7.78
N GLU A 39 -5.93 -10.34 9.04
CA GLU A 39 -6.88 -10.98 9.97
C GLU A 39 -8.34 -10.65 9.64
N ASN A 40 -8.63 -9.81 8.63
CA ASN A 40 -9.99 -9.35 8.26
C ASN A 40 -10.76 -8.73 9.45
N GLN A 41 -10.02 -8.18 10.42
CA GLN A 41 -10.58 -7.70 11.69
C GLN A 41 -10.53 -6.18 11.85
N MET A 42 -10.01 -5.46 10.85
CA MET A 42 -10.10 -4.00 10.80
C MET A 42 -11.53 -3.59 10.47
N ARG A 43 -12.13 -2.77 11.33
CA ARG A 43 -13.51 -2.31 11.16
C ARG A 43 -13.53 -0.80 10.91
N PRO A 44 -14.16 -0.32 9.82
CA PRO A 44 -14.41 1.10 9.64
C PRO A 44 -15.55 1.56 10.56
N HIS A 45 -15.42 2.78 11.08
CA HIS A 45 -16.40 3.45 11.92
C HIS A 45 -16.56 4.89 11.45
N ARG A 46 -17.79 5.29 11.11
CA ARG A 46 -18.11 6.67 10.71
C ARG A 46 -17.70 7.64 11.82
N GLY A 47 -16.91 8.65 11.48
CA GLY A 47 -16.40 9.66 12.42
C GLY A 47 -15.27 9.21 13.35
N GLN A 48 -15.07 7.90 13.56
CA GLN A 48 -14.02 7.36 14.45
C GLN A 48 -12.84 6.74 13.68
N GLY A 49 -12.94 6.58 12.36
CA GLY A 49 -11.89 5.99 11.54
C GLY A 49 -11.93 4.48 11.53
N ILE A 50 -10.85 3.84 11.98
CA ILE A 50 -10.72 2.38 11.98
C ILE A 50 -10.57 1.87 13.40
N SER A 51 -10.91 0.61 13.64
CA SER A 51 -10.67 -0.07 14.91
C SER A 51 -10.25 -1.51 14.71
N GLN A 52 -9.64 -2.10 15.74
CA GLN A 52 -9.34 -3.52 15.81
C GLN A 52 -9.78 -4.09 17.17
N PRO A 53 -11.06 -4.48 17.34
CA PRO A 53 -11.61 -4.85 18.64
C PRO A 53 -11.01 -6.14 19.25
N HIS A 54 -10.49 -7.05 18.42
CA HIS A 54 -9.95 -8.35 18.83
C HIS A 54 -8.47 -8.28 19.23
N ARG A 55 -7.76 -7.20 18.85
CA ARG A 55 -6.36 -6.96 19.20
C ARG A 55 -6.24 -5.71 20.06
N ARG A 56 -6.51 -5.84 21.37
CA ARG A 56 -6.55 -4.73 22.34
C ARG A 56 -5.35 -3.77 22.25
N GLY A 57 -4.13 -4.29 22.08
CA GLY A 57 -2.92 -3.48 21.94
C GLY A 57 -2.92 -2.62 20.66
N LEU A 58 -3.28 -3.22 19.53
CA LEU A 58 -3.41 -2.52 18.25
C LEU A 58 -4.56 -1.51 18.29
N ASN A 59 -5.70 -1.86 18.88
CA ASN A 59 -6.81 -0.93 19.06
C ASN A 59 -6.40 0.31 19.88
N ARG A 60 -5.67 0.11 20.97
CA ARG A 60 -5.13 1.22 21.78
C ARG A 60 -4.19 2.09 20.96
N LYS A 61 -3.33 1.50 20.13
CA LYS A 61 -2.46 2.24 19.22
C LYS A 61 -3.27 3.11 18.25
N ILE A 62 -4.31 2.55 17.63
CA ILE A 62 -5.18 3.27 16.69
C ILE A 62 -5.92 4.42 17.40
N ILE A 63 -6.50 4.16 18.57
CA ILE A 63 -7.19 5.17 19.38
C ILE A 63 -6.22 6.29 19.79
N GLY A 64 -5.02 5.93 20.24
CA GLY A 64 -3.98 6.90 20.61
C GLY A 64 -3.56 7.76 19.43
N PHE A 65 -3.35 7.16 18.25
CA PHE A 65 -3.03 7.89 17.03
C PHE A 65 -4.15 8.87 16.64
N ASN A 66 -5.40 8.40 16.63
CA ASN A 66 -6.55 9.26 16.36
C ASN A 66 -6.65 10.43 17.37
N ALA A 67 -6.38 10.18 18.65
CA ALA A 67 -6.35 11.23 19.67
C ALA A 67 -5.21 12.25 19.42
N GLN A 68 -4.01 11.77 19.06
CA GLN A 68 -2.83 12.60 18.76
C GLN A 68 -3.10 13.55 17.59
N ILE A 69 -3.66 13.04 16.48
CA ILE A 69 -3.99 13.89 15.32
C ILE A 69 -5.26 14.73 15.56
N GLY A 70 -6.00 14.47 16.64
CA GLY A 70 -7.24 15.17 16.98
C GLY A 70 -8.45 14.74 16.16
N GLY A 71 -8.53 13.48 15.72
CA GLY A 71 -9.68 12.91 15.01
C GLY A 71 -9.37 11.61 14.26
N SER A 72 -10.18 11.29 13.26
CA SER A 72 -10.01 10.08 12.45
C SER A 72 -8.78 10.17 11.53
N VAL A 73 -8.10 9.04 11.30
CA VAL A 73 -7.09 8.89 10.22
C VAL A 73 -7.66 9.14 8.81
N PHE A 74 -8.98 9.02 8.62
CA PHE A 74 -9.66 9.33 7.36
C PHE A 74 -10.48 10.61 7.51
N ARG A 75 -9.78 11.75 7.53
CA ARG A 75 -10.39 13.07 7.65
C ARG A 75 -10.22 13.89 6.36
N ALA A 76 -11.19 14.77 6.10
CA ALA A 76 -11.33 15.44 4.81
C ALA A 76 -10.31 16.57 4.59
N ASP A 77 -9.80 17.13 5.67
CA ASP A 77 -8.92 18.30 5.71
C ASP A 77 -7.44 17.95 5.47
N ILE A 78 -7.05 16.68 5.58
CA ILE A 78 -5.65 16.24 5.44
C ILE A 78 -5.55 15.13 4.39
N PRO A 79 -4.66 15.24 3.39
CA PRO A 79 -4.42 14.15 2.44
C PRO A 79 -3.89 12.90 3.15
N VAL A 80 -4.30 11.72 2.66
CA VAL A 80 -3.93 10.43 3.23
C VAL A 80 -3.22 9.59 2.17
N LEU A 81 -2.01 9.12 2.46
CA LEU A 81 -1.32 8.10 1.69
C LEU A 81 -1.45 6.76 2.38
N ALA A 82 -1.89 5.74 1.62
CA ALA A 82 -2.05 4.40 2.14
C ALA A 82 -1.23 3.37 1.34
N SER A 83 -0.48 2.50 2.01
CA SER A 83 -0.01 1.24 1.41
C SER A 83 -0.67 0.09 2.14
N ILE A 84 -1.86 -0.31 1.66
CA ILE A 84 -2.67 -1.36 2.27
C ILE A 84 -3.19 -2.27 1.14
N GLY A 85 -3.13 -3.58 1.37
CA GLY A 85 -3.73 -4.58 0.48
C GLY A 85 -2.73 -5.36 -0.36
N TYR A 86 -1.46 -4.93 -0.43
CA TYR A 86 -0.43 -5.66 -1.16
C TYR A 86 0.09 -6.84 -0.32
N HIS A 87 0.86 -6.60 0.74
CA HIS A 87 1.34 -7.62 1.70
C HIS A 87 1.71 -8.96 1.03
N LEU A 88 2.50 -8.88 -0.05
CA LEU A 88 2.66 -9.99 -1.00
C LEU A 88 3.31 -11.22 -0.36
N GLY A 89 4.19 -11.02 0.63
CA GLY A 89 4.84 -12.10 1.40
C GLY A 89 3.88 -13.05 2.13
N ARG A 90 2.57 -12.74 2.17
CA ARG A 90 1.51 -13.58 2.75
C ARG A 90 0.54 -14.16 1.74
N LEU A 91 0.63 -13.77 0.46
CA LEU A 91 -0.18 -14.33 -0.63
C LEU A 91 0.68 -15.13 -1.59
N ALA A 92 1.63 -14.46 -2.25
CA ALA A 92 2.40 -15.04 -3.34
C ALA A 92 3.24 -16.27 -2.90
N PRO A 93 3.96 -16.25 -1.76
CA PRO A 93 4.72 -17.43 -1.32
C PRO A 93 3.86 -18.64 -0.98
N LEU A 94 2.67 -18.43 -0.38
CA LEU A 94 1.75 -19.54 -0.08
C LEU A 94 1.18 -20.12 -1.37
N PHE A 95 0.81 -19.27 -2.31
CA PHE A 95 0.34 -19.66 -3.63
C PHE A 95 1.39 -20.49 -4.39
N ALA A 96 2.62 -19.97 -4.47
CA ALA A 96 3.75 -20.61 -5.13
C ALA A 96 4.19 -21.91 -4.44
N ARG A 97 4.17 -21.97 -3.10
CA ARG A 97 4.50 -23.19 -2.32
C ARG A 97 3.59 -24.38 -2.65
N HIS A 98 2.36 -24.11 -3.08
CA HIS A 98 1.43 -25.14 -3.53
C HIS A 98 1.57 -25.48 -5.02
N GLY A 99 2.65 -25.03 -5.67
CA GLY A 99 2.95 -25.26 -7.08
C GLY A 99 2.17 -24.38 -8.04
N HIS A 100 1.39 -23.40 -7.56
CA HIS A 100 0.58 -22.57 -8.45
C HIS A 100 1.38 -21.44 -9.09
N THR A 101 1.16 -21.19 -10.38
CA THR A 101 1.68 -20.03 -11.08
C THR A 101 0.63 -19.42 -12.01
N PRO A 102 0.49 -18.07 -12.06
CA PRO A 102 -0.31 -17.40 -13.09
C PRO A 102 0.50 -17.07 -14.35
N ASP A 103 1.82 -17.27 -14.32
CA ASP A 103 2.71 -17.00 -15.44
C ASP A 103 2.78 -18.22 -16.36
N ALA A 104 2.27 -18.05 -17.58
CA ALA A 104 2.22 -19.10 -18.59
C ALA A 104 3.62 -19.49 -19.12
N ALA A 105 4.55 -18.54 -19.21
CA ALA A 105 5.93 -18.83 -19.62
C ALA A 105 6.63 -19.62 -18.52
N HIS A 106 6.50 -19.18 -17.26
CA HIS A 106 7.05 -19.90 -16.13
C HIS A 106 6.45 -21.32 -16.01
N PHE A 107 5.15 -21.49 -16.24
CA PHE A 107 4.50 -22.79 -16.29
C PHE A 107 5.06 -23.71 -17.38
N ALA A 108 5.27 -23.19 -18.59
CA ALA A 108 5.78 -23.98 -19.71
C ALA A 108 7.22 -24.48 -19.52
N GLU A 109 8.02 -23.76 -18.73
CA GLU A 109 9.43 -24.07 -18.49
C GLU A 109 9.68 -24.97 -17.26
N ASN A 110 8.67 -25.20 -16.42
CA ASN A 110 8.85 -25.86 -15.12
C ASN A 110 7.83 -26.99 -14.91
N ASP A 111 8.33 -28.23 -14.99
CA ASP A 111 7.55 -29.42 -14.69
C ASP A 111 7.05 -29.41 -13.23
N GLY A 112 5.79 -29.81 -13.03
CA GLY A 112 5.19 -29.94 -11.70
C GLY A 112 4.52 -28.66 -11.15
N LEU A 113 4.53 -27.56 -11.91
CA LEU A 113 3.69 -26.40 -11.61
C LEU A 113 2.24 -26.63 -12.06
N LEU A 114 1.33 -25.88 -11.45
CA LEU A 114 -0.09 -25.82 -11.74
C LEU A 114 -0.41 -24.43 -12.28
N PHE A 115 -0.74 -24.33 -13.56
CA PHE A 115 -1.20 -23.08 -14.14
C PHE A 115 -2.54 -22.66 -13.53
N VAL A 116 -2.66 -21.38 -13.20
CA VAL A 116 -3.87 -20.78 -12.63
C VAL A 116 -4.32 -19.64 -13.52
N SER A 117 -5.60 -19.66 -13.91
CA SER A 117 -6.19 -18.60 -14.72
C SER A 117 -6.26 -17.27 -13.96
N ASP A 118 -6.34 -16.18 -14.72
CA ASP A 118 -6.53 -14.83 -14.18
C ASP A 118 -7.77 -14.70 -13.28
N ASP A 119 -8.88 -15.36 -13.65
CA ASP A 119 -10.12 -15.32 -12.89
C ASP A 119 -9.99 -16.01 -11.53
N PHE A 120 -9.27 -17.14 -11.49
CA PHE A 120 -8.99 -17.82 -10.22
C PHE A 120 -8.06 -16.96 -9.36
N LEU A 121 -6.98 -16.41 -9.94
CA LEU A 121 -6.05 -15.54 -9.21
C LEU A 121 -6.78 -14.32 -8.62
N LEU A 122 -7.65 -13.67 -9.41
CA LEU A 122 -8.47 -12.57 -8.93
C LEU A 122 -9.40 -13.00 -7.79
N SER A 123 -10.06 -14.15 -7.92
CA SER A 123 -10.94 -14.69 -6.88
C SER A 123 -10.19 -14.97 -5.59
N TYR A 124 -8.97 -15.53 -5.70
CA TYR A 124 -8.07 -15.77 -4.57
C TYR A 124 -7.65 -14.46 -3.89
N ILE A 125 -7.25 -13.45 -4.66
CA ILE A 125 -6.91 -12.12 -4.15
C ILE A 125 -8.11 -11.51 -3.40
N LEU A 126 -9.29 -11.49 -4.03
CA LEU A 126 -10.49 -10.90 -3.47
C LEU A 126 -10.93 -11.62 -2.19
N HIS A 127 -10.84 -12.95 -2.14
CA HIS A 127 -11.10 -13.73 -0.92
C HIS A 127 -10.28 -13.21 0.27
N HIS A 128 -9.02 -12.82 0.03
CA HIS A 128 -8.12 -12.34 1.08
C HIS A 128 -8.06 -10.82 1.27
N ARG A 129 -8.60 -10.01 0.35
CA ARG A 129 -8.36 -8.55 0.31
C ARG A 129 -9.61 -7.68 0.21
N ASP A 130 -10.75 -8.24 -0.14
CA ASP A 130 -11.98 -7.48 -0.34
C ASP A 130 -12.39 -6.66 0.90
N SER A 131 -12.12 -7.17 2.11
CA SER A 131 -12.35 -6.41 3.36
C SER A 131 -11.50 -5.13 3.43
N LEU A 132 -10.23 -5.19 3.00
CA LEU A 132 -9.31 -4.06 2.97
C LEU A 132 -9.67 -3.09 1.84
N PHE A 133 -10.14 -3.59 0.70
CA PHE A 133 -10.61 -2.75 -0.39
C PHE A 133 -11.85 -1.97 0.03
N ARG A 134 -12.79 -2.60 0.74
CA ARG A 134 -13.94 -1.91 1.36
C ARG A 134 -13.50 -0.87 2.39
N LEU A 135 -12.48 -1.17 3.21
CA LEU A 135 -11.92 -0.23 4.17
C LEU A 135 -11.32 1.01 3.50
N LEU A 136 -10.51 0.81 2.46
CA LEU A 136 -9.93 1.90 1.68
C LEU A 136 -11.03 2.71 0.99
N ARG A 137 -12.04 2.05 0.41
CA ARG A 137 -13.18 2.74 -0.21
C ARG A 137 -13.96 3.56 0.81
N PHE A 138 -14.16 3.03 2.01
CA PHE A 138 -14.71 3.80 3.12
C PHE A 138 -13.84 5.03 3.42
N GLY A 139 -12.52 4.87 3.56
CA GLY A 139 -11.60 5.99 3.78
C GLY A 139 -11.69 7.07 2.69
N ALA A 140 -11.75 6.66 1.42
CA ALA A 140 -11.87 7.55 0.27
C ALA A 140 -13.19 8.36 0.22
N GLN A 141 -14.22 7.93 0.95
CA GLN A 141 -15.46 8.71 1.09
C GLN A 141 -15.31 9.91 2.04
N TYR A 142 -14.30 9.90 2.91
CA TYR A 142 -14.11 10.92 3.96
C TYR A 142 -12.79 11.68 3.86
N ALA A 143 -11.83 11.19 3.08
CA ALA A 143 -10.51 11.77 2.93
C ALA A 143 -10.05 11.79 1.47
N LYS A 144 -9.13 12.70 1.15
CA LYS A 144 -8.35 12.64 -0.09
C LYS A 144 -7.32 11.51 0.03
N LEU A 145 -7.78 10.29 -0.24
CA LEU A 145 -7.00 9.07 -0.09
C LEU A 145 -6.34 8.65 -1.41
N THR A 146 -5.02 8.51 -1.39
CA THR A 146 -4.27 7.87 -2.48
C THR A 146 -3.62 6.59 -1.96
N VAL A 147 -3.86 5.48 -2.65
CA VAL A 147 -3.17 4.22 -2.36
C VAL A 147 -1.87 4.19 -3.14
N VAL A 148 -0.74 4.01 -2.45
CA VAL A 148 0.60 3.87 -3.05
C VAL A 148 0.92 2.38 -3.12
N ALA A 149 1.14 1.85 -4.32
CA ALA A 149 1.62 0.50 -4.49
C ALA A 149 3.09 0.38 -4.06
N PRO A 150 3.52 -0.77 -3.49
CA PRO A 150 4.92 -1.00 -3.19
C PRO A 150 5.75 -1.01 -4.50
N PRO A 151 7.00 -0.53 -4.46
CA PRO A 151 7.86 -0.54 -5.63
C PRO A 151 8.21 -1.97 -6.04
N MET A 152 8.53 -2.15 -7.32
CA MET A 152 9.14 -3.38 -7.81
C MET A 152 10.62 -3.39 -7.38
N ILE A 153 11.01 -4.30 -6.49
CA ILE A 153 12.42 -4.44 -6.09
C ILE A 153 12.97 -5.81 -6.47
N GLN A 154 12.14 -6.85 -6.30
CA GLN A 154 12.44 -8.21 -6.73
C GLN A 154 11.57 -8.54 -7.94
N THR A 155 12.12 -9.32 -8.87
CA THR A 155 11.48 -9.69 -10.14
C THR A 155 10.80 -11.07 -10.07
N ASP A 156 10.38 -11.51 -8.88
CA ASP A 156 9.61 -12.75 -8.73
C ASP A 156 8.32 -12.66 -9.58
N PRO A 157 8.16 -13.47 -10.64
CA PRO A 157 7.04 -13.33 -11.56
C PRO A 157 5.69 -13.44 -10.85
N VAL A 158 5.57 -14.34 -9.88
CA VAL A 158 4.32 -14.52 -9.13
C VAL A 158 3.98 -13.26 -8.34
N ALA A 159 4.92 -12.69 -7.58
CA ALA A 159 4.71 -11.44 -6.87
C ALA A 159 4.32 -10.28 -7.82
N LEU A 160 4.92 -10.19 -9.01
CA LEU A 160 4.58 -9.18 -10.01
C LEU A 160 3.13 -9.31 -10.49
N TYR A 161 2.70 -10.53 -10.83
CA TYR A 161 1.32 -10.82 -11.20
C TYR A 161 0.34 -10.49 -10.08
N PHE A 162 0.66 -10.85 -8.83
CA PHE A 162 -0.19 -10.49 -7.69
C PHE A 162 -0.28 -8.97 -7.51
N GLY A 163 0.85 -8.27 -7.57
CA GLY A 163 0.88 -6.81 -7.46
C GLY A 163 0.04 -6.14 -8.54
N SER A 164 0.11 -6.59 -9.80
CA SER A 164 -0.62 -5.96 -10.92
C SER A 164 -2.13 -6.21 -10.81
N ARG A 165 -2.51 -7.43 -10.40
CA ARG A 165 -3.92 -7.81 -10.19
C ARG A 165 -4.52 -7.11 -8.97
N ILE A 166 -3.77 -6.91 -7.89
CA ILE A 166 -4.21 -6.11 -6.72
C ILE A 166 -4.44 -4.66 -7.12
N THR A 167 -3.48 -4.02 -7.82
CA THR A 167 -3.64 -2.64 -8.29
C THR A 167 -4.85 -2.49 -9.21
N SER A 168 -5.00 -3.40 -10.17
CA SER A 168 -6.16 -3.43 -11.07
C SER A 168 -7.47 -3.56 -10.30
N ALA A 169 -7.52 -4.42 -9.28
CA ALA A 169 -8.70 -4.60 -8.44
C ALA A 169 -9.01 -3.32 -7.64
N LEU A 170 -8.01 -2.72 -6.98
CA LEU A 170 -8.17 -1.46 -6.24
C LEU A 170 -8.76 -0.35 -7.14
N ARG A 171 -8.23 -0.19 -8.36
CA ARG A 171 -8.76 0.76 -9.36
C ARG A 171 -10.21 0.45 -9.74
N LYS A 172 -10.54 -0.82 -10.00
CA LYS A 172 -11.93 -1.26 -10.26
C LYS A 172 -12.87 -1.01 -9.08
N HIS A 173 -12.36 -0.97 -7.85
CA HIS A 173 -13.10 -0.58 -6.65
C HIS A 173 -13.28 0.94 -6.49
N GLY A 174 -12.84 1.74 -7.47
CA GLY A 174 -12.98 3.19 -7.49
C GLY A 174 -11.94 3.93 -6.66
N LEU A 175 -10.82 3.29 -6.33
CA LEU A 175 -9.74 3.91 -5.56
C LEU A 175 -8.73 4.59 -6.48
N THR A 176 -8.24 5.76 -6.04
CA THR A 176 -7.06 6.40 -6.60
C THR A 176 -5.83 5.60 -6.19
N VAL A 177 -5.07 5.10 -7.17
CA VAL A 177 -3.86 4.30 -6.93
C VAL A 177 -2.69 4.88 -7.71
N PHE A 178 -1.64 5.30 -6.98
CA PHE A 178 -0.31 5.53 -7.53
C PHE A 178 0.41 4.19 -7.59
N ASP A 179 0.78 3.78 -8.80
CA ASP A 179 1.56 2.57 -9.04
C ASP A 179 2.91 2.98 -9.63
N PRO A 180 4.03 2.72 -8.94
CA PRO A 180 5.36 2.99 -9.49
C PRO A 180 5.60 2.37 -10.87
N ARG A 181 4.90 1.28 -11.22
CA ARG A 181 5.06 0.61 -12.51
C ARG A 181 4.43 1.35 -13.68
N ASP A 182 3.56 2.32 -13.40
CA ASP A 182 3.02 3.21 -14.43
C ASP A 182 4.00 4.35 -14.78
N GLU A 183 5.09 4.50 -14.03
CA GLU A 183 6.13 5.50 -14.31
C GLU A 183 7.09 4.97 -15.37
N GLU A 184 7.31 5.73 -16.45
CA GLU A 184 8.13 5.31 -17.59
C GLU A 184 9.56 4.90 -17.20
N ASP A 185 10.14 5.59 -16.22
CA ASP A 185 11.49 5.33 -15.71
C ASP A 185 11.58 4.12 -14.78
N TRP A 186 10.45 3.59 -14.31
CA TRP A 186 10.35 2.43 -13.41
C TRP A 186 9.53 1.27 -13.99
N ALA A 187 8.93 1.45 -15.16
CA ALA A 187 8.07 0.46 -15.81
C ALA A 187 8.83 -0.86 -16.04
N ASP A 188 8.21 -1.97 -15.61
CA ASP A 188 8.69 -3.35 -15.80
C ASP A 188 10.16 -3.61 -15.38
N ARG A 189 10.74 -2.74 -14.55
CA ARG A 189 12.11 -2.83 -14.08
C ARG A 189 12.14 -2.75 -12.56
N PRO A 190 13.03 -3.51 -11.91
CA PRO A 190 13.25 -3.28 -10.50
C PRO A 190 13.85 -1.89 -10.30
N LEU A 191 13.36 -1.19 -9.27
CA LEU A 191 13.67 0.19 -8.91
C LEU A 191 15.19 0.49 -9.01
N PRO A 192 15.68 1.65 -9.47
CA PRO A 192 17.12 1.95 -9.49
C PRO A 192 17.82 1.70 -8.14
N GLU A 193 19.07 1.23 -8.15
CA GLU A 193 19.79 0.84 -6.92
C GLU A 193 19.86 1.97 -5.88
N HIS A 194 20.09 3.21 -6.33
CA HIS A 194 20.13 4.39 -5.47
C HIS A 194 18.79 4.73 -4.78
N LEU A 195 17.68 4.11 -5.21
CA LEU A 195 16.34 4.26 -4.63
C LEU A 195 15.95 3.06 -3.75
N ARG A 196 16.77 2.00 -3.68
CA ARG A 196 16.52 0.81 -2.86
C ARG A 196 17.09 0.99 -1.45
N ALA A 197 16.41 0.42 -0.48
CA ALA A 197 16.94 0.23 0.86
C ALA A 197 17.94 -0.95 0.87
N PRO A 198 18.90 -0.98 1.83
CA PRO A 198 19.89 -2.05 1.93
C PRO A 198 19.33 -3.45 2.16
N ASP A 199 18.07 -3.56 2.58
CA ASP A 199 17.40 -4.85 2.86
C ASP A 199 16.92 -5.58 1.59
N GLY A 200 16.99 -4.95 0.41
CA GLY A 200 16.58 -5.55 -0.85
C GLY A 200 15.07 -5.78 -0.99
N VAL A 201 14.24 -5.16 -0.15
CA VAL A 201 12.77 -5.32 -0.13
C VAL A 201 12.02 -3.98 -0.09
N HIS A 202 12.63 -2.92 0.44
CA HIS A 202 12.00 -1.60 0.55
C HIS A 202 12.68 -0.53 -0.32
N GLY A 203 11.92 0.51 -0.64
CA GLY A 203 12.50 1.76 -1.14
C GLY A 203 13.10 2.57 0.01
N ASN A 204 14.05 3.44 -0.28
CA ASN A 204 14.65 4.35 0.70
C ASN A 204 13.97 5.73 0.70
N ALA A 205 14.46 6.68 1.50
CA ALA A 205 13.93 8.04 1.54
C ALA A 205 13.95 8.76 0.17
N ALA A 206 14.94 8.50 -0.69
CA ALA A 206 15.00 9.10 -2.03
C ALA A 206 13.85 8.59 -2.92
N TYR A 207 13.53 7.29 -2.84
CA TYR A 207 12.33 6.74 -3.48
C TYR A 207 11.06 7.43 -2.96
N GLY A 208 10.94 7.59 -1.64
CA GLY A 208 9.79 8.28 -1.05
C GLY A 208 9.65 9.72 -1.56
N ALA A 209 10.76 10.45 -1.67
CA ALA A 209 10.82 11.82 -2.15
C ALA A 209 10.34 11.93 -3.60
N GLU A 210 10.75 10.99 -4.44
CA GLU A 210 10.35 10.84 -5.82
C GLU A 210 8.86 10.51 -6.01
N VAL A 211 8.29 9.69 -5.11
CA VAL A 211 6.85 9.41 -5.09
C VAL A 211 6.07 10.66 -4.68
N LEU A 212 6.50 11.36 -3.62
CA LEU A 212 5.81 12.57 -3.13
C LEU A 212 5.80 13.70 -4.18
N ASP A 213 6.91 13.93 -4.88
CA ASP A 213 6.98 14.90 -5.97
C ASP A 213 6.02 14.55 -7.12
N ARG A 214 5.99 13.28 -7.57
CA ARG A 214 5.05 12.83 -8.60
C ARG A 214 3.59 12.95 -8.17
N LEU A 215 3.27 12.62 -6.91
CA LEU A 215 1.93 12.79 -6.36
C LEU A 215 1.52 14.28 -6.33
N SER A 216 2.43 15.17 -5.95
CA SER A 216 2.19 16.61 -5.94
C SER A 216 1.95 17.16 -7.36
N ARG A 217 2.81 16.82 -8.33
CA ARG A 217 2.64 17.21 -9.75
C ARG A 217 1.32 16.73 -10.37
N ARG A 218 0.78 15.61 -9.88
CA ARG A 218 -0.52 15.06 -10.32
C ARG A 218 -1.72 15.67 -9.58
N GLY A 219 -1.50 16.59 -8.64
CA GLY A 219 -2.54 17.16 -7.78
C GLY A 219 -3.16 16.14 -6.81
N LEU A 220 -2.50 15.00 -6.61
CA LEU A 220 -2.95 13.94 -5.68
C LEU A 220 -2.49 14.22 -4.24
N LEU A 221 -1.50 15.09 -4.09
CA LEU A 221 -1.04 15.65 -2.83
C LEU A 221 -1.08 17.18 -2.95
N SER A 222 -1.85 17.84 -2.08
CA SER A 222 -1.98 19.31 -2.09
C SER A 222 -0.88 20.02 -1.31
N VAL A 223 0.25 19.35 -1.12
CA VAL A 223 1.40 19.87 -0.41
C VAL A 223 2.43 20.23 -1.47
N ASP A 224 2.84 21.50 -1.52
CA ASP A 224 3.86 21.98 -2.45
C ASP A 224 5.24 21.71 -1.84
N PRO A 225 6.02 20.75 -2.37
CA PRO A 225 7.33 20.42 -1.84
C PRO A 225 8.36 21.53 -2.08
N ALA A 226 8.05 22.55 -2.90
CA ALA A 226 8.95 23.67 -3.19
C ALA A 226 8.80 24.86 -2.23
N THR A 227 7.87 24.81 -1.28
CA THR A 227 7.58 25.91 -0.34
C THR A 227 8.20 25.77 1.06
N VAL A 228 9.06 24.75 1.29
CA VAL A 228 9.76 24.54 2.57
C VAL A 228 11.26 24.59 2.38
#